data_AF-A0A651EYW5-F1
#
_entry.id   AF-A0A651EYW5-F1
#
_cell.length_a   1.000
_cell.length_b   1.000
_cell.length_c   1.000
_cell.angle_alpha   90.00
_cell.angle_beta   90.00
_cell.angle_gamma   90.00
#
_symmetry.space_group_name_H-M   'P 1'
#
loop_
_entity.id
_entity.type
_entity.pdbx_description
1 polymer ?
#
loop_
_entity_poly.entity_id
_entity_poly.type
_entity_poly.pdbx_seq_one_letter_code
_entity_poly.pdbx_strand_id
1 'polypeptide(L)' 'HDLEFILEVCDRVLVINNGQLVADGPAVDVMGQAEWMESHGLEKPHSLTHR' A
#
# COMPACT_ATOMS: atom_id res chain seq x y z
N HIS A 1 10.21 3.53 -1.94
CA HIS A 1 9.83 2.80 -3.17
C HIS A 1 8.76 3.62 -3.87
N ASP A 2 8.62 3.49 -5.18
CA ASP A 2 7.60 4.22 -5.93
C ASP A 2 6.24 3.51 -5.79
N LEU A 3 5.48 3.93 -4.78
CA LEU A 3 4.15 3.38 -4.50
C LEU A 3 3.10 3.86 -5.52
N GLU A 4 3.35 4.97 -6.21
CA GLU A 4 2.50 5.41 -7.33
C GLU A 4 2.62 4.44 -8.50
N PHE A 5 3.85 4.04 -8.83
CA PHE A 5 4.06 3.06 -9.88
C PHE A 5 3.39 1.72 -9.55
N ILE A 6 3.46 1.25 -8.30
CA ILE A 6 2.76 0.02 -7.87
C ILE A 6 1.25 0.17 -8.05
N LEU A 7 0.68 1.30 -7.65
CA LEU A 7 -0.74 1.58 -7.78
C LEU A 7 -1.19 1.65 -9.25
N GLU A 8 -0.33 2.10 -10.15
CA GLU A 8 -0.59 2.19 -11.59
C GLU A 8 -0.57 0.82 -12.28
N VAL A 9 0.36 -0.06 -11.90
CA VAL A 9 0.64 -1.29 -12.68
C VAL A 9 0.16 -2.58 -12.02
N CYS A 10 -0.21 -2.55 -10.73
CA CYS A 10 -0.61 -3.74 -9.98
C CYS A 10 -2.08 -3.66 -9.55
N ASP A 11 -2.86 -4.70 -9.88
CA ASP A 11 -4.23 -4.84 -9.38
C ASP A 11 -4.27 -5.30 -7.92
N ARG A 12 -3.26 -6.07 -7.48
CA ARG A 12 -3.16 -6.71 -6.15
C ARG A 12 -1.76 -6.53 -5.58
N VAL A 13 -1.69 -6.31 -4.27
CA VAL A 13 -0.44 -6.18 -3.52
C VAL A 13 -0.40 -7.13 -2.32
N LEU A 14 0.82 -7.55 -1.97
CA LEU A 14 1.11 -8.28 -0.76
C LEU A 14 2.10 -7.43 0.05
N VAL A 15 1.79 -7.19 1.33
CA VAL A 15 2.67 -6.43 2.22
C VAL A 15 3.35 -7.40 3.16
N ILE A 16 4.68 -7.36 3.20
CA ILE A 16 5.50 -8.15 4.11
C ILE A 16 6.15 -7.21 5.12
N ASN A 17 5.96 -7.49 6.40
CA ASN A 17 6.63 -6.80 7.49
C ASN A 17 7.24 -7.84 8.45
N ASN A 18 8.51 -7.66 8.82
CA ASN A 18 9.25 -8.59 9.69
C ASN A 18 9.16 -10.07 9.26
N GLY A 19 9.21 -10.31 7.94
CA GLY A 19 9.14 -11.66 7.36
C GLY A 19 7.75 -12.30 7.38
N GLN A 20 6.70 -11.56 7.75
CA GLN A 20 5.32 -12.03 7.78
C GLN A 20 4.47 -11.30 6.74
N LEU A 21 3.55 -12.02 6.11
CA LEU A 21 2.51 -11.42 5.27
C LEU A 21 1.49 -10.73 6.19
N VAL A 22 1.36 -9.42 6.06
CA VAL A 22 0.50 -8.58 6.92
C VAL A 22 -0.69 -7.99 6.17
N ALA A 23 -0.65 -7.94 4.83
CA ALA A 23 -1.80 -7.64 4.00
C ALA A 23 -1.73 -8.34 2.65
N ASP A 24 -2.89 -8.63 2.09
CA ASP A 24 -3.11 -9.23 0.79
C ASP A 24 -4.45 -8.74 0.25
N GLY A 25 -4.43 -8.01 -0.88
CA GLY A 25 -5.65 -7.49 -1.46
C GLY A 25 -5.43 -6.52 -2.61
N PRO A 26 -6.51 -5.90 -3.13
CA PRO A 26 -6.43 -4.90 -4.18
C PRO A 26 -5.49 -3.76 -3.80
N ALA A 27 -4.68 -3.28 -4.75
CA ALA A 27 -3.68 -2.24 -4.50
C ALA A 27 -4.31 -0.98 -3.89
N VAL A 28 -5.42 -0.53 -4.47
CA VAL A 28 -6.21 0.62 -4.00
C VAL A 28 -6.70 0.48 -2.56
N ASP A 29 -7.13 -0.73 -2.18
CA ASP A 29 -7.72 -0.99 -0.87
C ASP A 29 -6.65 -1.09 0.22
N VAL A 30 -5.55 -1.80 -0.07
CA VAL A 30 -4.43 -1.96 0.88
C VAL A 30 -3.68 -0.64 1.05
N MET A 31 -3.31 0.00 -0.05
CA MET A 31 -2.47 1.21 -0.04
C MET A 31 -3.26 2.47 0.32
N GLY A 32 -4.60 2.41 0.31
CA GLY A 32 -5.47 3.51 0.72
C GLY A 32 -5.55 3.73 2.25
N GLN A 33 -5.11 2.76 3.06
CA GLN A 33 -5.20 2.76 4.52
C GLN A 33 -4.03 3.54 5.14
N ALA A 34 -4.13 4.87 5.23
CA ALA A 34 -3.02 5.74 5.64
C ALA A 34 -2.36 5.34 6.98
N GLU A 35 -3.13 5.28 8.07
CA GLU A 35 -2.60 4.95 9.41
C GLU A 35 -1.98 3.54 9.46
N TRP A 36 -2.60 2.59 8.75
CA TRP A 36 -2.09 1.22 8.68
C TRP A 36 -0.77 1.15 7.92
N MET A 37 -0.70 1.81 6.75
CA MET A 37 0.52 1.91 5.94
C MET A 37 1.67 2.53 6.76
N GLU A 38 1.40 3.65 7.44
CA GLU A 38 2.38 4.33 8.29
C GLU A 38 2.87 3.44 9.44
N SER A 39 1.97 2.68 10.09
CA SER A 39 2.35 1.72 11.13
C SER A 39 3.26 0.58 10.63
N HIS A 40 3.29 0.34 9.32
CA HIS A 40 4.16 -0.63 8.64
C HIS A 40 5.36 0.02 7.94
N GLY A 41 5.61 1.32 8.17
CA GLY A 41 6.74 2.05 7.60
C GLY A 41 6.58 2.38 6.11
N LEU A 42 5.36 2.33 5.58
CA LEU A 42 5.03 2.69 4.21
C LEU A 42 4.24 4.00 4.20
N GLU A 43 4.47 4.82 3.17
CA GLU A 43 3.64 6.01 2.94
C GLU A 43 2.36 5.65 2.16
N LYS A 44 1.35 6.50 2.22
CA LYS A 44 0.18 6.39 1.34
C LYS A 44 0.51 7.03 -0.02
N PRO A 45 0.17 6.40 -1.17
CA PRO A 45 0.27 7.03 -2.48
C PRO A 45 -0.45 8.39 -2.49
N HIS A 46 0.22 9.41 -3.02
CA HIS A 46 -0.29 10.78 -3.02
C HIS A 46 -1.60 10.91 -3.81
N SER A 47 -1.75 10.14 -4.89
CA SER A 47 -2.96 10.02 -5.69
C SER A 47 -4.18 9.53 -4.90
N LEU A 48 -3.98 8.81 -3.80
CA LEU A 48 -5.06 8.35 -2.91
C LEU A 48 -5.35 9.31 -1.75
N THR A 49 -4.50 10.32 -1.51
CA THR A 49 -4.65 11.27 -0.40
C THR A 49 -5.76 12.30 -0.65
N HIS A 50 -6.06 12.57 -1.91
CA HIS A 50 -7.05 13.58 -2.33
C HIS A 50 -8.35 12.99 -2.88
N ARG A 51 -8.58 11.70 -2.70
CA ARG A 51 -9.77 10.98 -3.18
C ARG A 51 -10.83 10.82 -2.11
#